data_AF-A0A6G3XNI9-F1
#
_entry.id   AF-A0A6G3XNI9-F1
#
_cell.length_a   1.000
_cell.length_b   1.000
_cell.length_c   1.000
_cell.angle_alpha   90.00
_cell.angle_beta   90.00
_cell.angle_gamma   90.00
#
_symmetry.space_group_name_H-M   'P 1'
#
loop_
_entity.id
_entity.type
_entity.pdbx_description
1 polymer ?
#
loop_
_entity_poly.entity_id
_entity_poly.type
_entity_poly.pdbx_seq_one_letter_code
_entity_poly.pdbx_strand_id
1 'polypeptide(L)'
;DDLGYRIKWSTFTSGPPLLEAVSAGAVDIGGVGNTPPVFAAGADSNIAVIGATHGSSAGEVIVVPEDSPLKRPAQLKGASIAVAQGSSAHFQLVASLKKAGLGIEDVKLNYLQP
;
A
#
# COMPACT_ATOMS: atom_id res chain seq x y z
N ASP A 1 -16.87 25.60 -0.39
CA ASP A 1 -16.82 26.55 0.74
C ASP A 1 -18.14 26.70 1.49
N ASP A 2 -19.28 26.29 0.92
CA ASP A 2 -20.58 26.25 1.61
C ASP A 2 -20.96 24.81 1.97
N LEU A 3 -20.27 24.23 2.96
CA LEU A 3 -20.60 22.91 3.51
C LEU A 3 -21.10 23.09 4.95
N GLY A 4 -22.17 22.38 5.32
CA GLY A 4 -22.75 22.41 6.68
C GLY A 4 -21.90 21.74 7.77
N TYR A 5 -20.64 21.42 7.48
CA TYR A 5 -19.71 20.75 8.38
C TYR A 5 -18.29 21.26 8.19
N ARG A 6 -17.45 21.11 9.22
CA ARG A 6 -16.04 21.49 9.20
C ARG A 6 -15.17 20.29 8.81
N ILE A 7 -14.36 20.46 7.77
CA ILE A 7 -13.37 19.45 7.37
C ILE A 7 -12.12 19.61 8.26
N LYS A 8 -11.64 18.50 8.83
CA LYS A 8 -10.33 18.39 9.46
C LYS A 8 -9.51 17.34 8.73
N TRP A 9 -8.26 17.66 8.43
CA TRP A 9 -7.36 16.75 7.73
C TRP A 9 -6.39 16.12 8.72
N SER A 10 -6.21 14.81 8.56
CA SER A 10 -5.18 14.02 9.25
C SER A 10 -4.35 13.29 8.21
N THR A 11 -3.04 13.26 8.39
CA THR A 11 -2.12 12.56 7.49
C THR A 11 -1.72 11.22 8.08
N PHE A 12 -1.73 10.19 7.24
CA PHE A 12 -1.30 8.85 7.61
C PHE A 12 -0.14 8.44 6.70
N THR A 13 0.77 7.66 7.26
CA THR A 13 1.98 7.14 6.61
C THR A 13 1.66 6.03 5.58
N SER A 14 0.55 5.31 5.76
CA SER A 14 0.11 4.26 4.85
C SER A 14 -1.39 3.92 5.02
N GLY A 15 -1.90 2.99 4.21
CA GLY A 15 -3.30 2.57 4.25
C GLY A 15 -3.74 1.84 5.54
N PRO A 16 -2.98 0.87 6.08
CA PRO A 16 -3.34 0.18 7.33
C PRO A 16 -3.65 1.11 8.52
N PRO A 17 -2.78 2.07 8.92
CA PRO A 17 -3.08 2.95 10.05
C PRO A 17 -4.27 3.87 9.79
N LEU A 18 -4.55 4.20 8.53
CA LEU A 18 -5.76 4.95 8.16
C LEU A 18 -7.02 4.09 8.39
N LEU A 19 -7.02 2.80 8.01
CA LEU A 19 -8.15 1.90 8.23
C LEU A 19 -8.37 1.58 9.71
N GLU A 20 -7.29 1.50 10.50
CA GLU A 20 -7.37 1.41 11.95
C GLU A 20 -8.01 2.67 12.55
N ALA A 21 -7.62 3.86 12.09
CA ALA A 21 -8.20 5.12 12.54
C ALA A 21 -9.69 5.26 12.16
N VAL A 22 -10.10 4.81 10.97
CA VAL A 22 -11.52 4.72 10.58
C VAL A 22 -12.26 3.76 11.51
N SER A 23 -11.71 2.57 11.74
CA SER A 23 -12.33 1.55 12.59
C SER A 23 -12.46 2.00 14.05
N ALA A 24 -11.52 2.81 14.54
CA ALA A 24 -11.53 3.40 15.88
C ALA A 24 -12.43 4.64 16.00
N GLY A 25 -13.03 5.12 14.90
CA GLY A 25 -13.82 6.36 14.86
C GLY A 25 -12.99 7.63 15.04
N ALA A 26 -11.66 7.56 14.84
CA ALA A 26 -10.77 8.71 14.93
C ALA A 26 -10.80 9.58 13.66
N VAL A 27 -11.18 9.00 12.52
CA VAL A 27 -11.49 9.70 11.27
C VAL A 27 -12.75 9.11 10.64
N ASP A 28 -13.54 9.94 9.96
CA ASP A 28 -14.82 9.49 9.38
C ASP A 28 -14.63 8.78 8.03
N ILE A 29 -13.74 9.30 7.19
CA ILE A 29 -13.48 8.83 5.82
C ILE A 29 -11.99 8.98 5.53
N GLY A 30 -11.41 8.00 4.82
CA GLY A 30 -10.05 8.10 4.31
C GLY A 30 -9.86 7.39 2.97
N GLY A 31 -8.90 7.89 2.19
CA GLY A 31 -8.54 7.30 0.90
C GLY A 31 -7.40 6.28 1.05
N VAL A 32 -7.58 5.09 0.49
CA VAL A 32 -6.58 4.02 0.49
C VAL A 32 -6.43 3.41 -0.90
N GLY A 33 -5.34 2.67 -1.13
CA GLY A 33 -5.17 1.85 -2.32
C GLY A 33 -6.10 0.64 -2.36
N ASN A 34 -5.96 -0.20 -3.37
CA ASN A 34 -6.74 -1.43 -3.55
C ASN A 34 -6.45 -2.51 -2.48
N THR A 35 -5.23 -2.53 -1.94
CA THR A 35 -4.77 -3.59 -1.03
C THR A 35 -5.36 -3.49 0.38
N PRO A 36 -5.37 -2.33 1.07
CA PRO A 36 -5.88 -2.24 2.43
C PRO A 36 -7.34 -2.69 2.60
N PRO A 37 -8.31 -2.35 1.72
CA PRO A 37 -9.67 -2.86 1.82
C PRO A 37 -9.78 -4.39 1.73
N VAL A 38 -8.90 -5.04 0.94
CA VAL A 38 -8.86 -6.51 0.87
C VAL A 38 -8.39 -7.13 2.18
N PHE A 39 -7.36 -6.55 2.80
CA PHE A 39 -6.89 -6.98 4.12
C PHE A 39 -7.95 -6.76 5.21
N ALA A 40 -8.62 -5.61 5.21
CA ALA A 40 -9.69 -5.31 6.16
C ALA A 40 -10.87 -6.27 6.00
N ALA A 41 -11.28 -6.58 4.77
CA ALA A 41 -12.32 -7.58 4.50
C ALA A 41 -11.89 -8.98 4.97
N GLY A 42 -10.65 -9.38 4.74
CA GLY A 42 -10.12 -10.66 5.22
C GLY A 42 -9.98 -10.76 6.75
N ALA A 43 -10.02 -9.63 7.45
CA ALA A 43 -9.99 -9.54 8.90
C ALA A 43 -11.38 -9.26 9.52
N ASP A 44 -12.46 -9.42 8.75
CA ASP A 44 -13.85 -9.15 9.17
C ASP A 44 -14.05 -7.73 9.77
N SER A 45 -13.30 -6.74 9.27
CA SER A 45 -13.38 -5.35 9.75
C SER A 45 -14.68 -4.69 9.30
N ASN A 46 -15.30 -3.89 10.18
CA ASN A 46 -16.52 -3.15 9.88
C ASN A 46 -16.24 -1.86 9.09
N ILE A 47 -15.72 -2.01 7.87
CA ILE A 47 -15.38 -0.90 6.97
C ILE A 47 -16.18 -1.06 5.67
N ALA A 48 -16.80 0.03 5.21
CA ALA A 48 -17.51 0.07 3.94
C ALA A 48 -16.71 0.83 2.88
N VAL A 49 -16.61 0.26 1.67
CA VAL A 49 -16.11 0.96 0.49
C VAL A 49 -17.27 1.76 -0.12
N ILE A 50 -17.24 3.08 0.05
CA ILE A 50 -18.31 3.99 -0.41
C ILE A 50 -18.03 4.66 -1.77
N GLY A 51 -16.84 4.45 -2.31
CA GLY A 51 -16.43 5.00 -3.60
C GLY A 51 -15.11 4.37 -4.07
N ALA A 52 -14.94 4.29 -5.38
CA ALA A 52 -13.73 3.79 -6.00
C ALA A 52 -13.38 4.65 -7.22
N THR A 53 -12.10 4.96 -7.37
CA THR A 53 -11.56 5.65 -8.53
C THR A 53 -10.40 4.84 -9.09
N HIS A 54 -10.27 4.79 -10.40
CA HIS A 54 -9.11 4.17 -11.05
C HIS A 54 -8.19 5.27 -11.57
N GLY A 55 -6.96 5.31 -11.07
CA GLY A 55 -5.90 6.19 -11.54
C GLY A 55 -4.88 5.45 -12.41
N SER A 56 -3.89 6.18 -12.92
CA SER A 56 -2.73 5.58 -13.59
C SER A 56 -1.90 4.75 -12.61
N SER A 57 -1.41 3.59 -13.06
CA SER A 57 -0.46 2.75 -12.31
C SER A 57 0.94 3.37 -12.21
N ALA A 58 1.21 4.48 -12.90
CA ALA A 58 2.51 5.15 -12.88
C ALA A 58 2.92 5.67 -11.49
N GLY A 59 1.97 5.81 -10.56
CA GLY A 59 2.24 6.25 -9.19
C GLY A 59 2.86 5.20 -8.27
N GLU A 60 2.96 3.93 -8.69
CA GLU A 60 3.44 2.84 -7.84
C GLU A 60 4.60 2.07 -8.47
N VAL A 61 5.81 2.37 -8.02
CA VAL A 61 7.06 1.91 -8.64
C VAL A 61 8.05 1.37 -7.63
N ILE A 62 8.86 0.41 -8.06
CA ILE A 62 10.05 -0.04 -7.30
C ILE A 62 11.18 0.93 -7.64
N VAL A 63 11.69 1.62 -6.63
CA VAL A 63 12.82 2.55 -6.78
C VAL A 63 14.10 1.84 -6.34
N VAL A 64 15.18 2.13 -7.05
CA VAL A 64 16.54 1.66 -6.74
C VAL A 64 17.49 2.86 -6.74
N PRO A 65 18.67 2.77 -6.12
CA PRO A 65 19.71 3.80 -6.27
C PRO A 65 20.00 4.08 -7.75
N GLU A 66 20.38 5.31 -8.07
CA GLU A 66 20.61 5.76 -9.46
C GLU A 66 21.60 4.85 -10.21
N ASP A 67 22.72 4.54 -9.56
CA ASP A 67 23.78 3.67 -10.10
C ASP A 67 23.50 2.16 -9.97
N SER A 68 22.29 1.78 -9.55
CA SER A 68 21.94 0.38 -9.39
C SER A 68 21.92 -0.36 -10.73
N PRO A 69 22.53 -1.56 -10.80
CA PRO A 69 22.46 -2.42 -11.98
C PRO A 69 21.06 -3.06 -12.16
N LEU A 70 20.16 -2.91 -11.19
CA LEU A 70 18.81 -3.44 -11.22
C LEU A 70 17.93 -2.59 -12.15
N LYS A 71 17.42 -3.19 -13.21
CA LYS A 71 16.58 -2.57 -14.24
C LYS A 71 15.27 -3.32 -14.50
N ARG A 72 15.08 -4.52 -13.95
CA ARG A 72 13.86 -5.33 -14.10
C ARG A 72 13.57 -6.21 -12.87
N PRO A 73 12.30 -6.58 -12.61
CA PRO A 73 11.94 -7.32 -11.39
C PRO A 73 12.65 -8.67 -11.21
N ALA A 74 12.98 -9.37 -12.30
CA ALA A 74 13.72 -10.64 -12.22
C ALA A 74 15.11 -10.52 -11.56
N GLN A 75 15.70 -9.31 -11.55
CA GLN A 75 16.99 -9.06 -10.90
C GLN A 75 16.85 -8.79 -9.39
N LEU A 76 15.63 -8.74 -8.85
CA LEU A 76 15.40 -8.54 -7.42
C LEU A 76 15.68 -9.79 -6.60
N LYS A 77 15.87 -10.97 -7.21
CA LYS A 77 16.22 -12.20 -6.49
C LYS A 77 17.47 -11.98 -5.63
N GLY A 78 17.35 -12.28 -4.34
CA GLY A 78 18.36 -12.08 -3.31
C GLY A 78 18.50 -10.64 -2.81
N ALA A 79 17.82 -9.67 -3.42
CA ALA A 79 17.88 -8.27 -3.02
C ALA A 79 17.15 -8.01 -1.69
N SER A 80 17.62 -7.00 -0.98
CA SER A 80 16.98 -6.46 0.23
C SER A 80 16.02 -5.35 -0.16
N ILE A 81 14.75 -5.45 0.23
CA ILE A 81 13.69 -4.53 -0.21
C ILE A 81 12.92 -4.03 1.01
N ALA A 82 12.84 -2.72 1.17
CA ALA A 82 12.05 -2.09 2.20
C ALA A 82 10.63 -1.80 1.68
N VAL A 83 9.60 -2.19 2.44
CA VAL A 83 8.20 -1.97 2.05
C VAL A 83 7.29 -1.92 3.27
N ALA A 84 6.27 -1.06 3.27
CA ALA A 84 5.28 -1.03 4.35
C ALA A 84 4.33 -2.23 4.22
N GLN A 85 4.27 -3.08 5.26
CA GLN A 85 3.45 -4.30 5.23
C GLN A 85 1.96 -3.98 5.08
N GLY A 86 1.27 -4.70 4.20
CA GLY A 86 -0.18 -4.53 3.97
C GLY A 86 -0.58 -3.27 3.19
N SER A 87 0.39 -2.43 2.80
CA SER A 87 0.16 -1.28 1.92
C SER A 87 -0.08 -1.70 0.46
N SER A 88 -0.51 -0.77 -0.39
CA SER A 88 -0.56 -1.01 -1.84
C SER A 88 0.84 -1.34 -2.40
N ALA A 89 1.89 -0.69 -1.88
CA ALA A 89 3.27 -0.93 -2.32
C ALA A 89 3.71 -2.38 -2.04
N HIS A 90 3.20 -2.98 -0.95
CA HIS A 90 3.41 -4.38 -0.65
C HIS A 90 2.81 -5.29 -1.74
N PHE A 91 1.57 -5.02 -2.15
CA PHE A 91 0.94 -5.78 -3.23
C PHE A 91 1.66 -5.56 -4.57
N GLN A 92 2.04 -4.32 -4.90
CA GLN A 92 2.77 -4.03 -6.13
C GLN A 92 4.10 -4.80 -6.20
N LEU A 93 4.82 -4.89 -5.08
CA LEU A 93 6.04 -5.68 -5.00
C LEU A 93 5.75 -7.16 -5.25
N VAL A 94 4.78 -7.74 -4.57
CA VAL A 94 4.38 -9.16 -4.75
C VAL A 94 3.97 -9.43 -6.20
N ALA A 95 3.15 -8.55 -6.80
CA ALA A 95 2.71 -8.69 -8.18
C ALA A 95 3.88 -8.59 -9.18
N SER A 96 4.84 -7.69 -8.91
CA SER A 96 6.04 -7.50 -9.73
C SER A 96 6.97 -8.70 -9.68
N LEU A 97 7.18 -9.28 -8.49
CA LEU A 97 7.97 -10.51 -8.30
C LEU A 97 7.30 -11.68 -9.01
N LYS A 98 5.99 -11.88 -8.78
CA LYS A 98 5.22 -12.95 -9.43
C LYS A 98 5.29 -12.87 -10.96
N LYS A 99 5.17 -11.66 -11.53
CA LYS A 99 5.30 -11.44 -12.98
C LYS A 99 6.68 -11.83 -13.52
N ALA A 100 7.71 -11.78 -12.70
CA ALA A 100 9.06 -12.22 -13.03
C ALA A 100 9.36 -13.69 -12.65
N GLY A 101 8.36 -14.45 -12.18
CA GLY A 101 8.52 -15.83 -11.75
C GLY A 101 9.25 -15.99 -10.42
N LEU A 102 9.25 -14.95 -9.58
CA LEU A 102 9.83 -14.95 -8.24
C LEU A 102 8.74 -14.98 -7.17
N GLY A 103 9.06 -15.59 -6.04
CA GLY A 103 8.27 -15.51 -4.82
C GLY A 103 8.80 -14.47 -3.83
N ILE A 104 8.10 -14.28 -2.72
CA ILE A 104 8.56 -13.41 -1.62
C ILE A 104 9.78 -14.01 -0.91
N GLU A 105 9.90 -15.33 -0.93
CA GLU A 105 11.01 -16.13 -0.43
C GLU A 105 12.31 -15.96 -1.24
N ASP A 106 12.20 -15.48 -2.47
CA ASP A 106 13.35 -15.17 -3.32
C ASP A 106 14.02 -13.83 -2.96
N VAL A 107 13.43 -13.02 -2.07
CA VAL A 107 13.94 -11.70 -1.67
C VAL A 107 14.01 -11.55 -0.16
N LYS A 108 14.73 -10.53 0.32
CA LYS A 108 14.80 -10.19 1.76
C LYS A 108 13.91 -8.98 2.02
N LEU A 109 12.73 -9.20 2.58
CA LEU A 109 11.81 -8.12 2.91
C LEU A 109 12.15 -7.51 4.27
N ASN A 110 12.35 -6.19 4.29
CA ASN A 110 12.39 -5.39 5.50
C ASN A 110 11.07 -4.63 5.60
N TYR A 111 10.18 -5.09 6.47
CA TYR A 111 8.92 -4.40 6.68
C TYR A 111 9.17 -3.08 7.39
N LEU A 112 8.80 -1.99 6.74
CA LEU A 112 8.77 -0.67 7.34
C LEU A 112 7.58 -0.61 8.29
N GLN A 113 7.80 -0.01 9.46
CA GLN A 113 6.71 0.25 10.40
C GLN A 113 5.67 1.14 9.73
N PRO A 114 4.36 0.89 9.96
CA PRO A 114 3.32 1.86 9.70
C PRO A 114 3.63 3.18 10.39
#